data_AF-R1CBJ6-F1
#
_entry.id   AF-R1CBJ6-F1
#
_cell.length_a   1.000
_cell.length_b   1.000
_cell.length_c   1.000
_cell.angle_alpha   90.00
_cell.angle_beta   90.00
_cell.angle_gamma   90.00
#
_symmetry.space_group_name_H-M   'P 1'
#
loop_
_entity.id
_entity.type
_entity.pdbx_description
1 polymer ?
#
loop_
_entity_poly.entity_id
_entity_poly.type
_entity_poly.pdbx_seq_one_letter_code
_entity_poly.pdbx_strand_id
1 'polypeptide(L)'
;MRKRNLSASWKLSQTLLGEGEEDEPPILEELGINFSHIVSKTRAVLWPRRSKLDQEATDSAGRCGRHVIDDSDFAGPLIFCFALAAVLLLKGKVQFSYIYVVFVTGLLALWAVLNLMSMKGIDIYRTASVLGYCLLPIVLLAALSLPLDLTGAWGALFVPLTVFWCSNAAALFFVIILQADDQRWLLLYPVMLFYTGFALITIF
;
A
#
# COMPACT_ATOMS: atom_id res chain seq x y z
N MET A 1 64.37 13.19 17.78
CA MET A 1 63.24 14.12 17.54
C MET A 1 62.54 13.76 16.23
N ARG A 2 61.35 13.11 16.29
CA ARG A 2 60.56 12.74 15.09
C ARG A 2 59.10 13.09 15.33
N LYS A 3 58.79 14.40 15.34
CA LYS A 3 57.41 14.89 15.27
C LYS A 3 56.96 14.80 13.81
N ARG A 4 56.34 13.70 13.40
CA ARG A 4 55.67 13.61 12.10
C ARG A 4 54.33 12.88 12.27
N ASN A 5 53.27 13.61 11.92
CA ASN A 5 51.99 13.13 11.41
C ASN A 5 50.84 12.86 12.39
N LEU A 6 50.71 13.65 13.46
CA LEU A 6 49.43 13.73 14.18
C LEU A 6 48.31 14.29 13.28
N SER A 7 48.58 15.25 12.40
CA SER A 7 47.57 15.84 11.50
C SER A 7 47.02 14.87 10.44
N ALA A 8 47.77 13.84 10.06
CA ALA A 8 47.29 12.81 9.15
C ALA A 8 46.33 11.85 9.85
N SER A 9 46.57 11.54 11.13
CA SER A 9 45.65 10.73 11.94
C SER A 9 44.33 11.44 12.18
N TRP A 10 44.35 12.76 12.45
CA TRP A 10 43.13 13.56 12.59
C TRP A 10 42.33 13.63 11.29
N LYS A 11 43.00 13.75 10.13
CA LYS A 11 42.33 13.71 8.82
C LYS A 11 41.67 12.36 8.53
N LEU A 12 42.31 11.24 8.89
CA LEU A 12 41.75 9.89 8.74
C LEU A 12 40.59 9.64 9.71
N SER A 13 40.67 10.15 10.94
CA SER A 13 39.53 10.11 11.88
C SER A 13 38.37 11.01 11.44
N GLN A 14 38.64 12.15 10.78
CA GLN A 14 37.61 13.00 10.19
C GLN A 14 36.92 12.35 8.98
N THR A 15 37.63 11.54 8.19
CA THR A 15 37.01 10.77 7.09
C THR A 15 36.16 9.60 7.59
N LEU A 16 36.47 9.04 8.77
CA LEU A 16 35.70 7.93 9.36
C LEU A 16 34.49 8.39 10.20
N LEU A 17 34.42 9.66 10.61
CA LEU A 17 33.34 10.22 11.44
C LEU A 17 32.33 11.10 10.67
N GLY A 18 32.28 11.01 9.34
CA GLY A 18 31.11 11.46 8.58
C GLY A 18 30.86 12.97 8.62
N GLU A 19 31.88 13.79 8.41
CA GLU A 19 31.68 15.10 7.81
C GLU A 19 32.15 15.04 6.36
N GLY A 20 31.23 14.62 5.49
CA GLY A 20 31.35 14.76 4.04
C GLY A 20 30.70 16.07 3.59
N GLU A 21 31.35 16.70 2.62
CA GLU A 21 30.96 17.87 1.81
C GLU A 21 29.45 18.14 1.69
N GLU A 22 29.07 19.43 1.67
CA GLU A 22 27.69 19.96 1.54
C GLU A 22 26.97 19.65 0.20
N ASP A 23 27.30 18.55 -0.48
CA ASP A 23 26.64 18.09 -1.72
C ASP A 23 26.49 16.55 -1.84
N GLU A 24 26.62 15.81 -0.73
CA GLU A 24 26.31 14.37 -0.69
C GLU A 24 25.02 14.10 0.10
N PRO A 25 24.00 13.44 -0.49
CA PRO A 25 22.81 13.06 0.25
C PRO A 25 23.15 12.02 1.34
N PRO A 26 22.50 12.08 2.51
CA PRO A 26 22.84 11.25 3.66
C PRO A 26 22.68 9.75 3.35
N ILE A 27 23.56 8.92 3.91
CA ILE A 27 23.68 7.45 3.73
C ILE A 27 22.39 6.65 4.12
N LEU A 28 21.36 7.31 4.64
CA LEU A 28 20.01 6.75 4.83
C LEU A 28 19.16 6.74 3.55
N GLU A 29 19.52 7.57 2.58
CA GLU A 29 18.98 7.59 1.21
C GLU A 29 19.65 6.50 0.35
N GLU A 30 20.92 6.20 0.62
CA GLU A 30 21.66 5.07 0.03
C GLU A 30 21.29 3.72 0.69
N LEU A 31 20.87 3.75 1.97
CA LEU A 31 20.33 2.61 2.71
C LEU A 31 18.78 2.65 2.81
N GLY A 32 18.10 3.10 1.75
CA GLY A 32 16.73 2.72 1.38
C GLY A 32 15.56 2.96 2.35
N ILE A 33 15.75 3.56 3.53
CA ILE A 33 14.69 3.68 4.55
C ILE A 33 14.52 5.14 4.98
N ASN A 34 13.72 5.87 4.20
CA ASN A 34 13.20 7.20 4.56
C ASN A 34 11.83 7.06 5.24
N PHE A 35 11.78 7.05 6.58
CA PHE A 35 10.53 6.98 7.36
C PHE A 35 9.57 8.17 7.10
N SER A 36 10.11 9.34 6.76
CA SER A 36 9.35 10.53 6.33
C SER A 36 8.66 10.34 4.97
N HIS A 37 9.24 9.52 4.08
CA HIS A 37 8.64 9.10 2.80
C HIS A 37 7.54 8.04 2.99
N ILE A 38 7.65 7.18 4.01
CA ILE A 38 6.63 6.15 4.28
C ILE A 38 5.33 6.82 4.74
N VAL A 39 5.40 7.74 5.71
CA VAL A 39 4.20 8.41 6.25
C VAL A 39 3.52 9.32 5.21
N SER A 40 4.29 10.01 4.37
CA SER A 40 3.75 10.84 3.29
C SER A 40 3.17 10.01 2.13
N LYS A 41 3.77 8.86 1.77
CA LYS A 41 3.21 7.89 0.81
C LYS A 41 1.96 7.20 1.35
N THR A 42 1.92 6.81 2.63
CA THR A 42 0.73 6.26 3.28
C THR A 42 -0.42 7.27 3.26
N ARG A 43 -0.13 8.55 3.51
CA ARG A 43 -1.14 9.61 3.59
C ARG A 43 -1.64 10.07 2.20
N ALA A 44 -0.84 9.93 1.15
CA ALA A 44 -1.24 10.20 -0.23
C ALA A 44 -2.14 9.09 -0.82
N VAL A 45 -1.83 7.82 -0.50
CA VAL A 45 -2.70 6.66 -0.84
C VAL A 45 -4.01 6.70 -0.05
N LEU A 46 -3.95 7.19 1.19
CA LEU A 46 -5.11 7.36 2.03
C LEU A 46 -5.92 8.65 1.74
N TRP A 47 -5.57 9.52 0.76
CA TRP A 47 -6.40 10.70 0.38
C TRP A 47 -6.40 11.22 -1.10
N PRO A 48 -6.91 10.53 -2.16
CA PRO A 48 -7.04 11.15 -3.48
C PRO A 48 -8.40 11.83 -3.62
N ARG A 49 -8.53 13.10 -3.18
CA ARG A 49 -9.69 13.95 -3.52
C ARG A 49 -9.45 14.67 -4.85
N ARG A 50 -10.37 14.44 -5.80
CA ARG A 50 -10.37 14.91 -7.20
C ARG A 50 -10.36 16.43 -7.42
N SER A 51 -10.42 17.29 -6.41
CA SER A 51 -10.34 18.75 -6.64
C SER A 51 -8.91 19.29 -6.74
N LYS A 52 -7.89 18.47 -6.41
CA LYS A 52 -6.46 18.71 -6.71
C LYS A 52 -5.97 17.88 -7.91
N LEU A 53 -6.89 17.44 -8.77
CA LEU A 53 -6.60 16.51 -9.87
C LEU A 53 -6.11 17.23 -11.15
N ASP A 54 -6.23 18.56 -11.25
CA ASP A 54 -5.97 19.29 -12.50
C ASP A 54 -4.74 20.22 -12.49
N GLN A 55 -4.02 20.39 -11.36
CA GLN A 55 -2.84 21.29 -11.35
C GLN A 55 -1.66 20.86 -10.46
N GLU A 56 -1.82 19.84 -9.62
CA GLU A 56 -0.71 19.17 -8.88
C GLU A 56 -0.58 17.69 -9.32
N ALA A 57 -1.18 17.35 -10.47
CA ALA A 57 -1.09 16.08 -11.18
C ALA A 57 0.17 15.98 -12.09
N THR A 58 1.06 16.96 -11.97
CA THR A 58 2.29 17.20 -12.72
C THR A 58 3.33 17.48 -11.62
N ASP A 59 4.19 16.58 -11.14
CA ASP A 59 5.15 15.78 -11.92
C ASP A 59 5.74 14.55 -11.21
N SER A 60 5.29 14.18 -9.99
CA SER A 60 6.05 13.21 -9.15
C SER A 60 5.27 11.98 -8.64
N ALA A 61 3.96 12.08 -8.43
CA ALA A 61 3.15 11.02 -7.79
C ALA A 61 2.69 9.91 -8.74
N GLY A 62 2.43 10.22 -10.03
CA GLY A 62 2.17 9.22 -11.07
C GLY A 62 3.42 8.41 -11.48
N ARG A 63 4.62 8.91 -11.13
CA ARG A 63 5.91 8.25 -11.38
C ARG A 63 6.28 7.27 -10.25
N CYS A 64 5.92 7.60 -9.01
CA CYS A 64 6.25 6.78 -7.84
C CYS A 64 5.44 5.48 -7.74
N GLY A 65 4.15 5.49 -8.09
CA GLY A 65 3.36 4.25 -8.15
C GLY A 65 3.94 3.24 -9.14
N ARG A 66 4.52 3.72 -10.25
CA ARG A 66 5.14 2.87 -11.29
C ARG A 66 6.45 2.22 -10.81
N HIS A 67 7.17 2.81 -9.86
CA HIS A 67 8.42 2.29 -9.30
C HIS A 67 8.21 1.44 -8.03
N VAL A 68 7.12 1.65 -7.28
CA VAL A 68 6.76 0.81 -6.11
C VAL A 68 6.12 -0.52 -6.53
N ILE A 69 5.59 -0.62 -7.76
CA ILE A 69 4.97 -1.84 -8.31
C ILE A 69 6.02 -2.77 -8.97
N ASP A 70 7.22 -2.26 -9.24
CA ASP A 70 8.29 -3.05 -9.85
C ASP A 70 9.01 -3.93 -8.82
N ASP A 71 9.09 -3.46 -7.56
CA ASP A 71 9.48 -4.26 -6.39
C ASP A 71 8.28 -5.13 -5.95
N SER A 72 7.98 -6.19 -6.72
CA SER A 72 6.84 -7.08 -6.51
C SER A 72 7.01 -7.98 -5.27
N ASP A 73 6.84 -7.41 -4.08
CA ASP A 73 6.90 -8.14 -2.81
C ASP A 73 5.56 -8.80 -2.48
N PHE A 74 5.43 -10.11 -2.74
CA PHE A 74 4.26 -10.91 -2.28
C PHE A 74 4.13 -10.96 -0.75
N ALA A 75 5.24 -10.69 -0.03
CA ALA A 75 5.28 -10.69 1.43
C ALA A 75 4.39 -9.60 2.05
N GLY A 76 4.30 -8.41 1.44
CA GLY A 76 3.47 -7.31 1.94
C GLY A 76 1.99 -7.68 2.06
N PRO A 77 1.32 -8.07 0.95
CA PRO A 77 -0.04 -8.59 0.95
C PRO A 77 -0.31 -9.71 1.96
N LEU A 78 0.62 -10.66 2.09
CA LEU A 78 0.51 -11.76 3.04
C LEU A 78 0.53 -11.28 4.48
N ILE A 79 1.43 -10.35 4.82
CA ILE A 79 1.53 -9.78 6.16
C ILE A 79 0.24 -9.02 6.51
N PHE A 80 -0.35 -8.28 5.57
CA PHE A 80 -1.63 -7.60 5.81
C PHE A 80 -2.80 -8.56 5.99
N CYS A 81 -2.85 -9.66 5.21
CA CYS A 81 -3.85 -10.71 5.41
C CYS A 81 -3.69 -11.40 6.77
N PHE A 82 -2.45 -11.67 7.17
CA PHE A 82 -2.14 -12.24 8.48
C PHE A 82 -2.49 -11.27 9.62
N ALA A 83 -2.18 -9.99 9.47
CA ALA A 83 -2.53 -8.95 10.44
C ALA A 83 -4.05 -8.82 10.59
N LEU A 84 -4.79 -8.82 9.47
CA LEU A 84 -6.25 -8.87 9.49
C LEU A 84 -6.74 -10.07 10.29
N ALA A 85 -6.25 -11.26 9.98
CA ALA A 85 -6.66 -12.48 10.65
C ALA A 85 -6.29 -12.49 12.15
N ALA A 86 -5.13 -11.94 12.53
CA ALA A 86 -4.71 -11.79 13.92
C ALA A 86 -5.64 -10.85 14.69
N VAL A 87 -6.05 -9.73 14.08
CA VAL A 87 -7.03 -8.80 14.67
C VAL A 87 -8.39 -9.47 14.87
N LEU A 88 -8.88 -10.24 13.88
CA LEU A 88 -10.12 -10.99 14.03
C LEU A 88 -10.02 -12.10 15.08
N LEU A 89 -8.84 -12.71 15.23
CA LEU A 89 -8.57 -13.70 16.26
C LEU A 89 -8.63 -13.09 17.67
N LEU A 90 -8.12 -11.86 17.84
CA LEU A 90 -8.26 -11.10 19.09
C LEU A 90 -9.71 -10.69 19.38
N LYS A 91 -10.52 -10.47 18.32
CA LYS A 91 -11.97 -10.27 18.43
C LYS A 91 -12.73 -11.56 18.82
N GLY A 92 -12.04 -12.70 18.93
CA GLY A 92 -12.61 -13.98 19.33
C GLY A 92 -13.21 -14.80 18.18
N LYS A 93 -13.03 -14.38 16.92
CA LYS A 93 -13.54 -15.09 15.73
C LYS A 93 -12.39 -15.69 14.93
N VAL A 94 -12.33 -17.02 14.86
CA VAL A 94 -11.34 -17.73 14.05
C VAL A 94 -11.83 -17.83 12.60
N GLN A 95 -11.62 -16.77 11.82
CA GLN A 95 -12.02 -16.67 10.40
C GLN A 95 -10.81 -16.72 9.43
N PHE A 96 -9.67 -17.26 9.86
CA PHE A 96 -8.43 -17.29 9.07
C PHE A 96 -8.61 -17.95 7.69
N SER A 97 -9.31 -19.09 7.63
CA SER A 97 -9.57 -19.81 6.38
C SER A 97 -10.45 -19.02 5.41
N TYR A 98 -11.45 -18.29 5.92
CA TYR A 98 -12.32 -17.46 5.08
C TYR A 98 -11.54 -16.32 4.41
N ILE A 99 -10.69 -15.63 5.18
CA ILE A 99 -9.83 -14.56 4.65
C ILE A 99 -8.93 -15.10 3.53
N TYR A 100 -8.28 -16.24 3.78
CA TYR A 100 -7.39 -16.86 2.80
C TYR A 100 -8.10 -17.27 1.51
N VAL A 101 -9.23 -17.99 1.62
CA VAL A 101 -9.97 -18.48 0.46
C VAL A 101 -10.58 -17.32 -0.34
N VAL A 102 -11.14 -16.31 0.33
CA VAL A 102 -11.70 -15.13 -0.35
C VAL A 102 -10.60 -14.30 -1.02
N PHE A 103 -9.42 -14.17 -0.40
CA PHE A 103 -8.28 -13.49 -1.00
C PHE A 103 -7.79 -14.20 -2.27
N VAL A 104 -7.54 -15.51 -2.20
CA VAL A 104 -7.06 -16.28 -3.37
C VAL A 104 -8.11 -16.31 -4.48
N THR A 105 -9.37 -16.59 -4.14
CA THR A 105 -10.46 -16.66 -5.13
C THR A 105 -10.72 -15.30 -5.77
N GLY A 106 -10.71 -14.22 -4.97
CA GLY A 106 -10.91 -12.87 -5.46
C GLY A 106 -9.72 -12.34 -6.27
N LEU A 107 -8.49 -12.70 -5.90
CA LEU A 107 -7.29 -12.45 -6.70
C LEU A 107 -7.40 -13.11 -8.07
N LEU A 108 -7.75 -14.40 -8.13
CA LEU A 108 -7.92 -15.13 -9.38
C LEU A 108 -9.05 -14.53 -10.24
N ALA A 109 -10.19 -14.21 -9.63
CA ALA A 109 -11.32 -13.61 -10.32
C ALA A 109 -10.96 -12.22 -10.89
N LEU A 110 -10.31 -11.36 -10.12
CA LEU A 110 -9.87 -10.05 -10.58
C LEU A 110 -8.80 -10.18 -11.65
N TRP A 111 -7.80 -11.05 -11.47
CA TRP A 111 -6.80 -11.33 -12.50
C TRP A 111 -7.44 -11.78 -13.82
N ALA A 112 -8.44 -12.66 -13.77
CA ALA A 112 -9.17 -13.10 -14.95
C ALA A 112 -9.94 -11.96 -15.63
N VAL A 113 -10.66 -11.14 -14.86
CA VAL A 113 -11.41 -9.98 -15.38
C VAL A 113 -10.45 -8.94 -15.99
N LEU A 114 -9.32 -8.68 -15.33
CA LEU A 114 -8.30 -7.75 -15.80
C LEU A 114 -7.68 -8.22 -17.12
N ASN A 115 -7.36 -9.50 -17.24
CA ASN A 115 -6.84 -10.08 -18.48
C ASN A 115 -7.88 -10.12 -19.60
N LEU A 116 -9.17 -10.27 -19.27
CA LEU A 116 -10.23 -10.21 -20.27
C LEU A 116 -10.45 -8.79 -20.82
N MET A 117 -10.23 -7.77 -19.99
CA MET A 117 -10.39 -6.37 -20.37
C MET A 117 -9.14 -5.79 -21.06
N SER A 118 -7.97 -6.40 -20.86
CA SER A 118 -6.68 -5.85 -21.26
C SER A 118 -6.06 -6.57 -22.45
N MET A 119 -5.62 -5.80 -23.44
CA MET A 119 -4.78 -6.32 -24.53
C MET A 119 -3.34 -6.60 -24.07
N LYS A 120 -2.88 -5.95 -22.98
CA LYS A 120 -1.49 -6.02 -22.50
C LYS A 120 -1.26 -7.14 -21.48
N GLY A 121 -2.35 -7.66 -20.88
CA GLY A 121 -2.30 -8.62 -19.78
C GLY A 121 -1.66 -8.06 -18.51
N ILE A 122 -1.93 -8.66 -17.36
CA ILE A 122 -1.29 -8.34 -16.09
C ILE A 122 -0.86 -9.63 -15.38
N ASP A 123 0.33 -9.59 -14.77
CA ASP A 123 0.82 -10.69 -13.95
C ASP A 123 0.03 -10.82 -12.65
N ILE A 124 -0.24 -12.06 -12.24
CA ILE A 124 -0.97 -12.35 -11.00
C ILE A 124 -0.27 -11.79 -9.76
N TYR A 125 1.06 -11.73 -9.77
CA TYR A 125 1.86 -11.14 -8.70
C TYR A 125 1.60 -9.64 -8.53
N ARG A 126 1.55 -8.90 -9.65
CA ARG A 126 1.25 -7.46 -9.63
C ARG A 126 -0.17 -7.20 -9.15
N THR A 127 -1.13 -8.02 -9.57
CA THR A 127 -2.51 -7.96 -9.08
C THR A 127 -2.59 -8.25 -7.57
N ALA A 128 -1.86 -9.26 -7.08
CA ALA A 128 -1.81 -9.62 -5.67
C ALA A 128 -1.22 -8.50 -4.80
N SER A 129 -0.13 -7.88 -5.26
CA SER A 129 0.49 -6.74 -4.58
C SER A 129 -0.48 -5.57 -4.46
N VAL A 130 -1.07 -5.12 -5.58
CA VAL A 130 -2.02 -4.00 -5.56
C VAL A 130 -3.23 -4.26 -4.64
N LEU A 131 -3.79 -5.47 -4.69
CA LEU A 131 -4.93 -5.84 -3.84
C LEU A 131 -4.56 -5.92 -2.35
N GLY A 132 -3.38 -6.46 -2.03
CA GLY A 132 -2.92 -6.57 -0.65
C GLY A 132 -2.57 -5.23 -0.02
N TYR A 133 -1.88 -4.34 -0.72
CA TYR A 133 -1.55 -3.01 -0.18
C TYR A 133 -2.78 -2.14 0.05
N CYS A 134 -3.76 -2.23 -0.86
CA CYS A 134 -5.02 -1.51 -0.72
C CYS A 134 -5.93 -2.10 0.36
N LEU A 135 -5.58 -3.24 0.97
CA LEU A 135 -6.31 -3.85 2.09
C LEU A 135 -5.97 -3.19 3.45
N LEU A 136 -4.90 -2.40 3.52
CA LEU A 136 -4.45 -1.71 4.74
C LEU A 136 -5.54 -0.84 5.43
N PRO A 137 -6.34 -0.02 4.71
CA PRO A 137 -7.42 0.75 5.33
C PRO A 137 -8.47 -0.15 6.03
N ILE A 138 -8.72 -1.35 5.48
CA ILE A 138 -9.63 -2.33 6.08
C ILE A 138 -9.01 -2.96 7.33
N VAL A 139 -7.71 -3.27 7.32
CA VAL A 139 -7.00 -3.77 8.52
C VAL A 139 -7.07 -2.75 9.66
N LEU A 140 -6.88 -1.47 9.34
CA LEU A 140 -7.00 -0.40 10.33
C LEU A 140 -8.43 -0.28 10.87
N LEU A 141 -9.43 -0.39 10.00
CA LEU A 141 -10.83 -0.44 10.41
C LEU A 141 -11.13 -1.65 11.31
N ALA A 142 -10.57 -2.83 10.99
CA ALA A 142 -10.69 -4.03 11.80
C ALA A 142 -10.05 -3.84 13.19
N ALA A 143 -8.89 -3.20 13.27
CA ALA A 143 -8.20 -2.92 14.53
C ALA A 143 -8.99 -1.91 15.39
N LEU A 144 -9.56 -0.87 14.76
CA LEU A 144 -10.46 0.07 15.43
C LEU A 144 -11.75 -0.59 15.93
N SER A 145 -12.15 -1.72 15.35
CA SER A 145 -13.33 -2.49 15.77
C SER A 145 -13.16 -3.27 17.08
N LEU A 146 -11.94 -3.33 17.63
CA LEU A 146 -11.66 -4.01 18.91
C LEU A 146 -12.19 -3.21 20.12
N PRO A 147 -11.83 -1.91 20.29
CA PRO A 147 -12.38 -1.09 21.37
C PRO A 147 -13.77 -0.50 21.06
N LEU A 148 -14.14 -0.43 19.78
CA LEU A 148 -15.41 0.17 19.34
C LEU A 148 -16.31 -0.91 18.73
N ASP A 149 -17.48 -1.13 19.33
CA ASP A 149 -18.50 -1.99 18.73
C ASP A 149 -19.04 -1.38 17.41
N LEU A 150 -18.42 -1.77 16.29
CA LEU A 150 -18.80 -1.36 14.94
C LEU A 150 -20.07 -2.06 14.41
N THR A 151 -20.84 -2.74 15.27
CA THR A 151 -22.17 -3.27 14.92
C THR A 151 -23.27 -2.20 14.96
N GLY A 152 -22.96 -1.02 15.52
CA GLY A 152 -23.88 0.13 15.56
C GLY A 152 -23.80 1.07 14.36
N ALA A 153 -24.43 2.24 14.50
CA ALA A 153 -24.49 3.27 13.46
C ALA A 153 -23.11 3.74 12.96
N TRP A 154 -22.09 3.70 13.82
CA TRP A 154 -20.71 4.04 13.46
C TRP A 154 -20.12 3.08 12.42
N GLY A 155 -20.38 1.77 12.53
CA GLY A 155 -19.95 0.81 11.52
C GLY A 155 -20.66 1.02 10.20
N ALA A 156 -21.96 1.31 10.23
CA ALA A 156 -22.74 1.60 9.02
C ALA A 156 -22.20 2.81 8.23
N LEU A 157 -21.53 3.75 8.88
CA LEU A 157 -20.91 4.91 8.22
C LEU A 157 -19.45 4.65 7.82
N PHE A 158 -18.61 4.16 8.74
CA PHE A 158 -17.17 4.03 8.49
C PHE A 158 -16.83 2.91 7.52
N VAL A 159 -17.59 1.81 7.55
CA VAL A 159 -17.34 0.64 6.68
C VAL A 159 -17.47 0.97 5.19
N PRO A 160 -18.62 1.48 4.68
CA PRO A 160 -18.74 1.80 3.27
C PRO A 160 -17.79 2.93 2.85
N LEU A 161 -17.46 3.85 3.77
CA LEU A 161 -16.49 4.91 3.51
C LEU A 161 -15.10 4.32 3.28
N THR A 162 -14.65 3.40 4.15
CA THR A 162 -13.37 2.70 4.00
C THR A 162 -13.35 1.78 2.77
N VAL A 163 -14.44 1.07 2.48
CA VAL A 163 -14.54 0.23 1.28
C VAL A 163 -14.46 1.06 0.01
N PHE A 164 -15.21 2.17 -0.05
CA PHE A 164 -15.14 3.09 -1.18
C PHE A 164 -13.72 3.67 -1.32
N TRP A 165 -13.11 4.00 -0.18
CA TRP A 165 -11.75 4.50 -0.09
C TRP A 165 -10.72 3.57 -0.71
N CYS A 166 -10.65 2.33 -0.23
CA CYS A 166 -9.66 1.35 -0.68
C CYS A 166 -9.92 0.91 -2.12
N SER A 167 -11.19 0.78 -2.51
CA SER A 167 -11.55 0.37 -3.88
C SER A 167 -11.20 1.43 -4.90
N ASN A 168 -11.42 2.71 -4.57
CA ASN A 168 -11.03 3.81 -5.43
C ASN A 168 -9.51 3.91 -5.59
N ALA A 169 -8.75 3.63 -4.53
CA ALA A 169 -7.29 3.55 -4.59
C ALA A 169 -6.82 2.39 -5.49
N ALA A 170 -7.35 1.18 -5.29
CA ALA A 170 -6.99 0.00 -6.08
C ALA A 170 -7.37 0.16 -7.57
N ALA A 171 -8.54 0.71 -7.86
CA ALA A 171 -8.97 0.95 -9.24
C ALA A 171 -8.06 1.95 -9.96
N LEU A 172 -7.56 2.98 -9.28
CA LEU A 172 -6.59 3.92 -9.85
C LEU A 172 -5.28 3.22 -10.23
N PHE A 173 -4.76 2.34 -9.38
CA PHE A 173 -3.54 1.58 -9.68
C PHE A 173 -3.71 0.69 -10.92
N PHE A 174 -4.83 -0.03 -11.00
CA PHE A 174 -5.09 -0.88 -12.16
C PHE A 174 -5.26 -0.07 -13.45
N VAL A 175 -5.93 1.08 -13.42
CA VAL A 175 -6.01 1.99 -14.59
C VAL A 175 -4.61 2.40 -15.07
N ILE A 176 -3.71 2.73 -14.14
CA ILE A 176 -2.32 3.12 -14.47
C ILE A 176 -1.53 1.96 -15.08
N ILE A 177 -1.68 0.74 -14.54
CA ILE A 177 -0.96 -0.45 -15.03
C ILE A 177 -1.46 -0.86 -16.41
N LEU A 178 -2.78 -0.80 -16.62
CA LEU A 178 -3.45 -1.27 -17.83
C LEU A 178 -3.51 -0.20 -18.93
N GLN A 179 -3.18 1.06 -18.60
CA GLN A 179 -3.33 2.23 -19.47
C GLN A 179 -4.76 2.37 -20.01
N ALA A 180 -5.75 2.03 -19.18
CA ALA A 180 -7.17 1.97 -19.54
C ALA A 180 -7.95 3.12 -18.87
N ASP A 181 -7.64 4.36 -19.26
CA ASP A 181 -8.18 5.58 -18.63
C ASP A 181 -9.71 5.71 -18.76
N ASP A 182 -10.28 5.27 -19.88
CA ASP A 182 -11.72 5.40 -20.16
C ASP A 182 -12.60 4.37 -19.43
N GLN A 183 -12.03 3.24 -19.00
CA GLN A 183 -12.77 2.10 -18.44
C GLN A 183 -12.70 2.00 -16.91
N ARG A 184 -12.28 3.06 -16.23
CA ARG A 184 -12.13 3.09 -14.76
C ARG A 184 -13.39 2.62 -14.01
N TRP A 185 -14.57 3.05 -14.45
CA TRP A 185 -15.82 2.71 -13.78
C TRP A 185 -16.16 1.22 -13.90
N LEU A 186 -15.80 0.60 -15.03
CA LEU A 186 -15.99 -0.83 -15.26
C LEU A 186 -15.11 -1.67 -14.32
N LEU A 187 -13.88 -1.21 -14.10
CA LEU A 187 -12.91 -1.83 -13.20
C LEU A 187 -13.24 -1.63 -11.72
N LEU A 188 -13.88 -0.52 -11.35
CA LEU A 188 -14.25 -0.24 -9.97
C LEU A 188 -15.26 -1.25 -9.42
N TYR A 189 -16.13 -1.81 -10.28
CA TYR A 189 -17.16 -2.77 -9.88
C TYR A 189 -16.61 -4.07 -9.27
N PRO A 190 -15.75 -4.85 -9.97
CA PRO A 190 -15.20 -6.09 -9.40
C PRO A 190 -14.27 -5.81 -8.21
N VAL A 191 -13.59 -4.67 -8.19
CA VAL A 191 -12.70 -4.26 -7.08
C VAL A 191 -13.50 -3.91 -5.82
N MET A 192 -14.60 -3.15 -5.95
CA MET A 192 -15.52 -2.86 -4.86
C MET A 192 -16.12 -4.15 -4.27
N LEU A 193 -16.51 -5.07 -5.14
CA LEU A 193 -17.07 -6.37 -4.73
C LEU A 193 -16.08 -7.15 -3.86
N PHE A 194 -14.82 -7.22 -4.28
CA PHE A 194 -13.75 -7.88 -3.53
C PHE A 194 -13.58 -7.29 -2.12
N TYR A 195 -13.41 -5.96 -1.99
CA TYR A 195 -13.21 -5.32 -0.69
C TYR A 195 -14.44 -5.33 0.21
N THR A 196 -15.63 -5.29 -0.37
CA THR A 196 -16.88 -5.44 0.39
C THR A 196 -16.93 -6.81 1.08
N GLY A 197 -16.45 -7.87 0.42
CA GLY A 197 -16.32 -9.19 1.02
C GLY A 197 -15.47 -9.20 2.30
N PHE A 198 -14.29 -8.58 2.27
CA PHE A 198 -13.44 -8.46 3.47
C PHE A 198 -14.06 -7.61 4.57
N ALA A 199 -14.74 -6.54 4.19
CA ALA A 199 -15.45 -5.68 5.15
C ALA A 199 -16.57 -6.45 5.86
N LEU A 200 -17.34 -7.26 5.14
CA LEU A 200 -18.38 -8.12 5.73
C LEU A 200 -17.80 -9.12 6.72
N ILE A 201 -16.71 -9.81 6.35
CA ILE A 201 -16.01 -10.77 7.25
C ILE A 201 -15.48 -10.08 8.51
N THR A 202 -15.07 -8.82 8.41
CA THR A 202 -14.53 -8.06 9.55
C THR A 202 -15.61 -7.72 10.58
N ILE A 203 -16.86 -7.53 10.14
CA ILE A 203 -17.99 -7.13 10.99
C ILE A 203 -18.76 -8.35 11.50
N PHE A 204 -19.10 -9.28 10.60
CA PHE A 204 -19.96 -10.43 10.83
C PHE A 204 -19.16 -11.71 11.08
#